data_AF-A0A2A3T7C6-F1
#
_entry.id   AF-A0A2A3T7C6-F1
#
_cell.length_a   1.000
_cell.length_b   1.000
_cell.length_c   1.000
_cell.angle_alpha   90.00
_cell.angle_beta   90.00
_cell.angle_gamma   90.00
#
_symmetry.space_group_name_H-M   'P 1'
#
loop_
_entity.id
_entity.type
_entity.pdbx_description
1 polymer ?
#
loop_
_entity_poly.entity_id
_entity_poly.type
_entity_poly.pdbx_seq_one_letter_code
_entity_poly.pdbx_strand_id
1 'polypeptide(L)' 'MLALAAAIAIAGGLIGTGSAQQGIGAAGMGIIAEKPEKFGQVLFFFVIPETLWIIGFVLGIILLLDIL' A
#
# COMPACT_ATOMS: atom_id res chain seq x y z
N MET A 1 -1.86 16.05 20.02
CA MET A 1 -1.86 16.41 18.58
C MET A 1 -1.03 15.44 17.74
N LEU A 2 0.19 15.06 18.17
CA LEU A 2 1.04 14.10 17.42
C LEU A 2 0.36 12.77 17.10
N ALA A 3 -0.34 12.16 18.06
CA ALA A 3 -1.06 10.90 17.83
C ALA A 3 -2.14 11.00 16.72
N LEU A 4 -2.83 12.14 16.62
CA LEU A 4 -3.81 12.38 15.55
C LEU A 4 -3.11 12.52 14.19
N ALA A 5 -2.00 13.25 14.13
CA ALA A 5 -1.20 13.39 12.92
C ALA A 5 -0.64 12.04 12.44
N ALA A 6 -0.14 11.22 13.37
CA ALA A 6 0.33 9.87 13.08
C ALA A 6 -0.79 8.97 12.55
N ALA A 7 -1.98 9.02 13.15
CA ALA A 7 -3.13 8.27 12.68
C ALA A 7 -3.53 8.66 11.24
N ILE A 8 -3.53 9.96 10.92
CA ILE A 8 -3.81 10.45 9.57
C ILE A 8 -2.74 9.97 8.57
N ALA A 9 -1.46 10.04 8.93
CA ALA A 9 -0.36 9.58 8.06
C ALA A 9 -0.47 8.08 7.74
N ILE A 10 -0.69 7.25 8.78
CA ILE A 10 -0.85 5.80 8.63
C ILE A 10 -2.11 5.48 7.81
N ALA A 11 -3.25 6.08 8.15
CA ALA A 11 -4.51 5.85 7.45
C ALA A 11 -4.42 6.26 5.97
N GLY A 12 -3.80 7.42 5.67
CA GLY A 12 -3.59 7.87 4.30
C GLY A 12 -2.75 6.89 3.47
N GLY A 13 -1.67 6.37 4.04
CA GLY A 13 -0.83 5.35 3.39
C GLY A 13 -1.58 4.05 3.11
N LEU A 14 -2.35 3.56 4.10
CA LEU A 14 -3.16 2.34 3.96
C LEU A 14 -4.28 2.50 2.92
N ILE A 15 -5.03 3.60 2.98
CA ILE A 15 -6.12 3.89 2.04
C ILE A 15 -5.58 4.04 0.62
N GLY A 16 -4.46 4.76 0.44
CA GLY A 16 -3.81 4.91 -0.85
C GLY A 16 -3.34 3.57 -1.44
N THR A 17 -2.72 2.73 -0.61
CA THR A 17 -2.28 1.38 -1.00
C THR A 17 -3.46 0.52 -1.44
N GLY A 18 -4.50 0.42 -0.60
CA GLY A 18 -5.69 -0.38 -0.89
C GLY A 18 -6.44 0.10 -2.15
N SER A 19 -6.54 1.41 -2.35
CA SER A 19 -7.19 1.99 -3.54
C SER A 19 -6.46 1.62 -4.83
N ALA A 20 -5.13 1.66 -4.83
CA ALA A 20 -4.32 1.26 -5.98
C ALA A 20 -4.40 -0.27 -6.21
N GLN A 21 -4.30 -1.06 -5.14
CA GLN A 21 -4.34 -2.52 -5.22
C GLN A 21 -5.71 -3.07 -5.64
N GLN A 22 -6.81 -2.38 -5.34
CA GLN A 22 -8.15 -2.82 -5.76
C GLN A 22 -8.22 -3.01 -7.28
N GLY A 23 -7.72 -2.05 -8.06
CA GLY A 23 -7.71 -2.13 -9.52
C GLY A 23 -6.71 -3.15 -10.05
N ILE A 24 -5.50 -3.18 -9.49
CA ILE A 24 -4.43 -4.09 -9.91
C ILE A 24 -4.82 -5.55 -9.62
N GLY A 25 -5.38 -5.82 -8.44
CA GLY A 25 -5.85 -7.14 -8.05
C GLY A 25 -6.98 -7.64 -8.94
N ALA A 26 -8.00 -6.81 -9.20
CA ALA A 26 -9.11 -7.19 -10.06
C ALA A 26 -8.66 -7.55 -11.49
N ALA A 27 -7.85 -6.70 -12.12
CA ALA A 27 -7.30 -6.96 -13.45
C ALA A 27 -6.31 -8.14 -13.45
N GLY A 28 -5.48 -8.22 -12.43
CA GLY A 28 -4.47 -9.26 -12.24
C GLY A 28 -5.06 -10.66 -12.12
N MET A 29 -6.15 -10.81 -11.38
CA MET A 29 -6.84 -12.09 -11.26
C MET A 29 -7.45 -12.55 -12.59
N GLY A 30 -7.93 -11.62 -13.42
CA GLY A 30 -8.36 -11.94 -14.79
C GLY A 30 -7.21 -12.49 -15.64
N ILE A 31 -6.03 -11.84 -15.58
CA ILE A 31 -4.83 -12.32 -16.28
C ILE A 31 -4.41 -13.70 -15.78
N ILE A 32 -4.39 -13.92 -14.46
CA ILE A 32 -3.97 -15.20 -13.87
C ILE A 32 -4.96 -16.32 -14.24
N ALA A 33 -6.26 -16.02 -14.36
CA ALA A 33 -7.26 -17.00 -14.75
C ALA A 33 -7.05 -17.52 -16.19
N GLU A 34 -6.59 -16.67 -17.10
CA GLU A 34 -6.28 -17.07 -18.50
C GLU A 34 -4.85 -17.57 -18.67
N LYS A 35 -3.88 -16.99 -17.95
CA LYS A 35 -2.44 -17.17 -18.11
C LYS A 35 -1.76 -17.28 -16.73
N PRO A 36 -1.82 -18.45 -16.08
CA PRO A 36 -1.28 -18.65 -14.73
C PRO A 36 0.23 -18.37 -14.64
N GLU A 37 0.97 -18.57 -15.74
CA GLU A 37 2.40 -18.25 -15.83
C GLU A 37 2.71 -16.75 -15.69
N LYS A 38 1.70 -15.88 -15.82
CA LYS A 38 1.83 -14.43 -15.63
C LYS A 38 1.68 -13.98 -14.17
N PHE A 39 1.49 -14.90 -13.24
CA PHE A 39 1.39 -14.60 -11.80
C PHE A 39 2.52 -13.67 -11.31
N GLY A 40 3.78 -13.96 -11.66
CA GLY A 40 4.92 -13.14 -11.22
C GLY A 40 4.86 -11.69 -11.72
N GLN A 41 4.37 -11.48 -12.94
CA GLN A 41 4.19 -10.14 -13.51
C GLN A 41 3.05 -9.40 -12.80
N VAL A 42 1.94 -10.08 -12.53
CA VAL A 42 0.81 -9.51 -11.77
C VAL A 42 1.24 -9.15 -10.35
N LEU A 43 1.97 -10.04 -9.68
CA LEU A 43 2.51 -9.80 -8.34
C LEU A 43 3.45 -8.59 -8.32
N PHE A 44 4.32 -8.44 -9.33
CA PHE A 44 5.19 -7.28 -9.45
C PHE A 44 4.40 -5.97 -9.45
N PHE A 45 3.34 -5.88 -10.27
CA PHE A 45 2.48 -4.70 -10.27
C PHE A 45 1.73 -4.51 -8.95
N PHE A 46 1.29 -5.61 -8.31
CA PHE A 46 0.56 -5.57 -7.04
C PHE A 46 1.41 -5.06 -5.87
N VAL A 47 2.73 -5.25 -5.91
CA VAL A 47 3.67 -4.81 -4.87
C VAL A 47 4.08 -3.34 -5.01
N ILE A 48 3.97 -2.71 -6.20
CA ILE A 48 4.36 -1.30 -6.39
C ILE A 48 3.69 -0.35 -5.37
N PRO A 49 2.36 -0.45 -5.12
CA PRO A 49 1.69 0.42 -4.16
C PRO A 49 2.07 0.20 -2.69
N GLU A 50 2.74 -0.91 -2.33
CA GLU A 50 3.15 -1.20 -0.95
C GLU A 50 4.09 -0.12 -0.38
N THR A 51 4.79 0.61 -1.26
CA THR A 51 5.59 1.76 -0.87
C THR A 51 4.79 2.87 -0.17
N LEU A 52 3.51 3.03 -0.49
CA LEU A 52 2.66 4.10 0.05
C LEU A 52 2.35 3.91 1.54
N TRP A 53 1.94 2.69 1.95
CA TRP A 53 1.68 2.45 3.37
C TRP A 53 2.97 2.42 4.18
N ILE A 54 4.09 1.95 3.62
CA ILE A 54 5.39 1.99 4.31
C ILE A 54 5.76 3.44 4.64
N ILE A 55 5.61 4.37 3.70
CA ILE A 55 5.89 5.79 3.94
C ILE A 55 4.96 6.35 5.03
N GLY A 56 3.65 6.09 4.94
CA GLY A 56 2.68 6.56 5.94
C GLY A 56 2.93 5.96 7.33
N PHE A 57 3.32 4.70 7.38
CA PHE A 57 3.63 3.97 8.62
C PHE A 57 4.90 4.48 9.29
N VAL A 58 6.00 4.58 8.54
CA VAL A 58 7.27 5.09 9.06
C VAL A 58 7.12 6.53 9.55
N LEU A 59 6.44 7.38 8.79
CA LEU A 59 6.16 8.75 9.23
C LEU A 59 5.29 8.79 10.49
N GLY A 60 4.27 7.95 10.57
CA GLY A 60 3.45 7.80 11.77
C GLY A 60 4.27 7.42 13.01
N ILE A 61 5.20 6.47 12.87
CA ILE A 61 6.12 6.09 13.97
C ILE A 61 7.04 7.24 14.35
N ILE A 62 7.63 7.96 13.38
CA ILE A 62 8.48 9.13 13.64
C ILE A 62 7.73 10.18 14.48
N LEU A 63 6.47 10.46 14.14
CA LEU A 63 5.62 11.39 14.88
C LEU A 63 5.25 10.90 16.28
N LEU A 64 5.02 9.61 16.46
CA LEU A 64 4.68 9.03 17.77
C LEU A 64 5.87 8.99 18.73
N LEU A 65 7.07 8.79 18.19
CA LEU A 65 8.31 8.73 18.96
C LEU A 65 8.96 10.10 19.18
N ASP A 66 8.35 11.17 18.68
CA ASP A 66 8.85 12.55 18.79
C ASP A 66 10.31 12.67 18.29
N ILE A 67 10.61 11.96 17.19
CA ILE A 67 11.96 11.93 16.59
C ILE A 67 12.25 13.19 15.78
N LEU A 68 11.22 13.99 15.46
CA LEU A 68 11.27 15.13 14.55
C LEU A 68 10.88 16.41 15.28
#